data_AF-A0A183DFN8-F1
#
_entry.id   AF-A0A183DFN8-F1
#
_cell.length_a   1.000
_cell.length_b   1.000
_cell.length_c   1.000
_cell.angle_alpha   90.00
_cell.angle_beta   90.00
_cell.angle_gamma   90.00
#
_symmetry.space_group_name_H-M   'P 1'
#
loop_
_entity.id
_entity.type
_entity.pdbx_description
1 polymer ?
#
loop_
_entity_poly.entity_id
_entity_poly.type
_entity_poly.pdbx_seq_one_letter_code
_entity_poly.pdbx_strand_id
1 'polypeptide(L)'
;MSRAPVRLNVYDMYWLNDYASTVGFGVYHTGIEVYGVEYAYGGHPFAFSGIFENTPKDAEELGENFKFKESILIGETDFTATDVKHLIQMLGHEYRGDKYHLISKNCNHFTAALAKVIKNFEPIFFS
;
A
#
# COMPACT_ATOMS: atom_id res chain seq x y z
N MET A 1 -16.71 -16.91 -13.13
CA MET A 1 -15.35 -16.43 -12.81
C MET A 1 -15.36 -16.03 -11.35
N SER A 2 -14.52 -16.63 -10.50
CA SER A 2 -14.42 -16.26 -9.08
C SER A 2 -13.55 -15.02 -8.97
N ARG A 3 -14.13 -13.90 -8.53
CA ARG A 3 -13.38 -12.68 -8.24
C ARG A 3 -12.54 -12.85 -6.98
N ALA A 4 -11.35 -12.25 -6.95
CA ALA A 4 -10.48 -12.29 -5.77
C ALA A 4 -10.69 -11.05 -4.90
N PRO A 5 -10.81 -11.20 -3.56
CA PRO A 5 -10.95 -10.05 -2.67
C PRO A 5 -9.66 -9.24 -2.61
N VAL A 6 -9.79 -7.92 -2.56
CA VAL A 6 -8.70 -6.96 -2.36
C VAL A 6 -8.89 -6.26 -1.04
N ARG A 7 -7.89 -6.34 -0.14
CA ARG A 7 -7.92 -5.73 1.19
C ARG A 7 -6.86 -4.65 1.33
N LEU A 8 -7.18 -3.61 2.07
CA LEU A 8 -6.24 -2.60 2.53
C LEU A 8 -5.89 -2.92 3.99
N ASN A 9 -4.65 -3.31 4.25
CA ASN A 9 -4.14 -3.50 5.59
C ASN A 9 -3.60 -2.16 6.11
N VAL A 10 -4.00 -1.78 7.32
CA VAL A 10 -3.67 -0.49 7.94
C VAL A 10 -2.85 -0.75 9.19
N TYR A 11 -1.77 0.01 9.36
CA TYR A 11 -0.87 -0.08 10.50
C TYR A 11 -0.69 1.30 11.13
N ASP A 12 -0.76 1.34 12.46
CA ASP A 12 -0.43 2.53 13.26
C ASP A 12 1.11 2.69 13.32
N MET A 13 1.61 3.88 12.92
CA MET A 13 3.03 4.25 13.08
C MET A 13 3.21 5.06 14.37
N TYR A 14 3.31 4.37 15.50
CA TYR A 14 3.20 5.01 16.82
C TYR A 14 4.33 6.00 17.13
N TRP A 15 5.56 5.77 16.64
CA TRP A 15 6.67 6.71 16.81
C TRP A 15 6.41 8.10 16.17
N LEU A 16 5.69 8.13 15.04
CA LEU A 16 5.30 9.39 14.39
C LEU A 16 4.06 10.00 15.02
N ASN A 17 3.14 9.19 15.56
CA ASN A 17 1.94 9.68 16.25
C ASN A 17 2.27 10.42 17.55
N ASP A 18 3.35 10.03 18.25
CA ASP A 18 3.83 10.76 19.43
C ASP A 18 4.32 12.17 19.06
N TYR A 19 4.96 12.34 17.90
CA TYR A 19 5.45 13.64 17.41
C TYR A 19 4.36 14.47 16.69
N ALA A 20 3.38 13.81 16.07
CA ALA A 20 2.25 14.42 15.36
C ALA A 20 1.03 14.73 16.26
N SER A 21 1.14 14.46 17.57
CA SER A 21 0.07 14.59 18.56
C SER A 21 -0.54 16.00 18.65
N THR A 22 0.18 17.04 18.24
CA THR A 22 -0.30 18.43 18.15
C THR A 22 -1.09 18.76 16.89
N VAL A 23 -1.13 17.89 15.88
CA VAL A 23 -1.74 18.16 14.57
C VAL A 23 -3.07 17.41 14.36
N GLY A 24 -3.43 16.49 15.25
CA GLY A 24 -4.74 15.81 15.23
C GLY A 24 -4.95 14.78 14.11
N PHE A 25 -3.90 14.40 13.38
CA PHE A 25 -3.93 13.37 12.33
C PHE A 25 -2.94 12.25 12.65
N GLY A 26 -3.43 11.01 12.71
CA GLY A 26 -2.58 9.83 12.82
C GLY A 26 -1.83 9.56 11.52
N VAL A 27 -0.57 9.16 11.63
CA VAL A 27 0.25 8.65 10.52
C VAL A 27 0.04 7.14 10.44
N TYR A 28 -0.50 6.72 9.30
CA TYR A 28 -0.77 5.32 9.00
C TYR A 28 0.10 4.84 7.86
N HIS A 29 0.56 3.60 8.00
CA HIS A 29 1.10 2.83 6.89
C HIS A 29 0.01 1.94 6.31
N THR A 30 0.02 1.75 5.00
CA THR A 30 -0.93 0.87 4.32
C THR A 30 -0.26 -0.06 3.32
N GLY A 31 -0.81 -1.26 3.21
CA GLY A 31 -0.47 -2.28 2.21
C GLY A 31 -1.73 -2.84 1.54
N ILE A 32 -1.62 -3.26 0.27
CA ILE A 32 -2.70 -3.93 -0.47
C ILE A 32 -2.48 -5.43 -0.44
N GLU A 33 -3.40 -6.16 0.17
CA GLU A 33 -3.45 -7.61 0.18
C GLU A 33 -4.34 -8.13 -0.94
N VAL A 34 -3.78 -9.01 -1.78
CA VAL A 34 -4.49 -9.74 -2.82
C VAL A 34 -3.76 -11.06 -3.10
N TYR A 35 -4.51 -12.14 -3.33
CA TYR A 35 -3.93 -13.48 -3.55
C TYR A 35 -2.96 -13.96 -2.44
N GLY A 36 -3.18 -13.51 -1.19
CA GLY A 36 -2.35 -13.90 -0.05
C GLY A 36 -0.98 -13.20 0.01
N VAL A 37 -0.76 -12.17 -0.81
CA VAL A 37 0.45 -11.34 -0.80
C VAL A 37 0.05 -9.92 -0.46
N GLU A 38 0.80 -9.27 0.44
CA GLU A 38 0.64 -7.85 0.74
C GLU A 38 1.71 -7.03 0.03
N TYR A 39 1.29 -6.00 -0.70
CA TYR A 39 2.17 -5.08 -1.41
C TYR A 39 2.17 -3.71 -0.73
N ALA A 40 3.36 -3.21 -0.40
CA ALA A 40 3.54 -1.89 0.21
C ALA A 40 4.74 -1.16 -0.39
N TYR A 41 4.88 0.13 -0.08
CA TYR A 41 5.94 0.99 -0.62
C TYR A 41 6.75 1.64 0.50
N GLY A 42 8.08 1.53 0.39
CA GLY A 42 9.05 2.04 1.34
C GLY A 42 10.19 2.80 0.68
N GLY A 43 10.89 3.62 1.48
CA GLY A 43 12.03 4.41 1.02
C GLY A 43 13.36 3.71 1.23
N HIS A 44 14.25 3.83 0.25
CA HIS A 44 15.65 3.41 0.33
C HIS A 44 16.49 4.23 -0.66
N PRO A 45 17.83 4.34 -0.52
CA PRO A 45 18.62 5.31 -1.28
C PRO A 45 18.94 4.91 -2.73
N PHE A 46 18.33 3.84 -3.24
CA PHE A 46 18.73 3.22 -4.50
C PHE A 46 17.71 3.46 -5.61
N ALA A 47 18.19 3.54 -6.84
CA ALA A 47 17.41 3.83 -8.05
C ALA A 47 16.57 2.65 -8.57
N PHE A 48 16.06 1.79 -7.68
CA PHE A 48 15.17 0.67 -7.99
C PHE A 48 13.86 0.79 -7.21
N SER A 49 12.89 -0.09 -7.52
CA SER A 49 11.56 -0.12 -6.90
C SER A 49 11.63 -0.15 -5.38
N GLY A 50 10.91 0.76 -4.72
CA GLY A 50 10.68 0.69 -3.28
C GLY A 50 9.45 -0.13 -2.91
N ILE A 51 8.76 -0.72 -3.89
CA ILE A 51 7.65 -1.64 -3.64
C ILE A 51 8.23 -2.96 -3.16
N PHE A 52 7.66 -3.50 -2.08
CA PHE A 52 8.03 -4.77 -1.49
C PHE A 52 6.80 -5.64 -1.23
N GLU A 53 7.03 -6.94 -1.09
CA GLU A 53 6.04 -7.95 -0.73
C GLU A 53 6.22 -8.32 0.74
N ASN A 54 5.12 -8.42 1.47
CA ASN A 54 5.08 -8.87 2.86
C ASN A 54 4.09 -10.02 3.06
N THR A 55 4.31 -10.76 4.13
CA THR A 55 3.27 -11.62 4.68
C THR A 55 2.09 -10.74 5.15
N PRO A 56 0.83 -11.03 4.76
CA PRO A 56 -0.27 -10.14 5.11
C PRO A 56 -0.42 -9.95 6.62
N LYS A 57 -0.55 -8.69 7.05
CA LYS A 57 -0.75 -8.26 8.45
C LYS A 57 0.47 -8.46 9.35
N ASP A 58 1.62 -8.80 8.77
CA ASP A 58 2.87 -8.95 9.52
C ASP A 58 3.51 -7.58 9.76
N ALA A 59 3.26 -7.05 10.96
CA ALA A 59 3.85 -5.78 11.40
C ALA A 59 5.33 -5.93 11.76
N GLU A 60 5.81 -7.13 12.08
CA GLU A 60 7.21 -7.35 12.47
C GLU A 60 8.13 -7.14 11.27
N GLU A 61 7.71 -7.54 10.07
CA GLU A 61 8.42 -7.28 8.81
C GLU A 61 8.55 -5.78 8.49
N LEU A 62 7.62 -4.94 8.98
CA LEU A 62 7.69 -3.47 8.83
C LEU A 62 8.62 -2.81 9.87
N GLY A 63 8.86 -3.49 10.98
CA GLY A 63 9.71 -3.06 12.08
C GLY A 63 8.94 -2.77 13.37
N GLU A 64 9.67 -2.66 14.47
CA GLU A 64 9.10 -2.57 15.82
C GLU A 64 8.08 -1.43 15.97
N ASN A 65 8.25 -0.33 15.22
CA ASN A 65 7.43 0.88 15.28
C ASN A 65 6.05 0.81 14.59
N PHE A 66 5.66 -0.38 14.11
CA PHE A 66 4.40 -0.61 13.43
C PHE A 66 3.50 -1.52 14.25
N LYS A 67 2.20 -1.23 14.25
CA LYS A 67 1.19 -2.10 14.84
C LYS A 67 0.05 -2.29 13.88
N PHE A 68 -0.27 -3.54 13.55
CA PHE A 68 -1.44 -3.85 12.75
C PHE A 68 -2.71 -3.31 13.43
N LYS A 69 -3.52 -2.59 12.67
CA LYS A 69 -4.75 -1.96 13.14
C LYS A 69 -5.96 -2.73 12.64
N GLU A 70 -6.12 -2.84 11.33
CA GLU A 70 -7.29 -3.44 10.69
C GLU A 70 -7.04 -3.81 9.22
N SER A 71 -7.90 -4.68 8.69
CA SER A 71 -7.99 -5.00 7.26
C SER A 71 -9.34 -4.53 6.73
N ILE A 72 -9.34 -3.65 5.75
CA ILE A 72 -10.54 -3.10 5.12
C ILE A 72 -10.74 -3.79 3.77
N LEU A 73 -11.89 -4.44 3.56
CA LEU A 73 -12.24 -4.94 2.22
C LEU A 73 -12.57 -3.74 1.32
N ILE A 74 -11.73 -3.49 0.31
CA ILE A 74 -11.87 -2.33 -0.57
C ILE A 74 -12.48 -2.66 -1.94
N GLY A 75 -12.72 -3.96 -2.21
CA GLY A 75 -13.38 -4.45 -3.41
C GLY A 75 -12.91 -5.85 -3.79
N GLU A 76 -13.17 -6.20 -5.04
CA GLU A 76 -12.70 -7.43 -5.67
C GLU A 76 -12.02 -7.10 -7.00
N THR A 77 -11.23 -8.04 -7.52
CA THR A 77 -10.53 -7.89 -8.80
C THR A 77 -10.80 -9.07 -9.73
N ASP A 78 -10.86 -8.76 -11.03
CA ASP A 78 -10.86 -9.72 -12.12
C ASP A 78 -9.42 -9.99 -12.65
N PHE A 79 -8.41 -9.25 -12.18
CA PHE A 79 -7.00 -9.48 -12.50
C PHE A 79 -6.53 -10.79 -11.88
N THR A 80 -5.75 -11.59 -12.62
CA THR A 80 -5.10 -12.78 -12.05
C THR A 80 -3.89 -12.40 -11.20
N ALA A 81 -3.39 -13.34 -10.39
CA ALA A 81 -2.17 -13.13 -9.61
C ALA A 81 -0.96 -12.72 -10.49
N THR A 82 -0.89 -13.25 -11.72
CA THR A 82 0.15 -12.88 -12.69
C THR A 82 -0.03 -11.44 -13.17
N ASP A 83 -1.27 -11.02 -13.44
CA ASP A 83 -1.53 -9.64 -13.88
C ASP A 83 -1.22 -8.64 -12.76
N VAL A 84 -1.52 -8.98 -11.50
CA VAL A 84 -1.13 -8.17 -10.33
C VAL A 84 0.39 -8.03 -10.27
N LYS A 85 1.15 -9.13 -10.44
CA LYS A 85 2.62 -9.06 -10.45
C LYS A 85 3.16 -8.14 -11.54
N HIS A 86 2.59 -8.17 -12.74
CA HIS A 86 2.95 -7.24 -13.81
C HIS A 86 2.62 -5.79 -13.46
N LEU A 87 1.45 -5.53 -12.86
CA LEU A 87 1.09 -4.19 -12.38
C LEU A 87 2.08 -3.66 -11.35
N ILE A 88 2.49 -4.50 -10.40
CA ILE A 88 3.49 -4.14 -9.38
C ILE A 88 4.83 -3.79 -10.02
N GLN A 89 5.29 -4.57 -10.99
CA GLN A 89 6.52 -4.27 -11.73
C GLN A 89 6.41 -2.93 -12.48
N MET A 90 5.29 -2.68 -13.15
CA MET A 90 5.04 -1.42 -13.85
C MET A 90 5.06 -0.22 -12.90
N LEU A 91 4.34 -0.31 -11.78
CA LEU A 91 4.33 0.74 -10.76
C LEU A 91 5.72 0.92 -10.12
N GLY A 92 6.54 -0.12 -10.05
CA GLY A 92 7.90 -0.06 -9.51
C GLY A 92 8.83 0.92 -10.25
N HIS A 93 8.56 1.22 -11.52
CA HIS A 93 9.28 2.26 -12.26
C HIS A 93 8.97 3.68 -11.74
N GLU A 94 7.73 3.91 -11.31
CA GLU A 94 7.29 5.20 -10.75
C GLU A 94 7.56 5.30 -9.25
N TYR A 95 7.42 4.19 -8.52
CA TYR A 95 7.57 4.05 -7.07
C TYR A 95 8.95 3.50 -6.72
N ARG A 96 10.00 4.21 -7.15
CA ARG A 96 11.38 3.92 -6.74
C ARG A 96 11.61 4.30 -5.27
N GLY A 97 12.45 3.55 -4.57
CA GLY A 97 12.76 3.83 -3.17
C GLY A 97 13.38 5.20 -2.96
N ASP A 98 14.24 5.65 -3.89
CA ASP A 98 14.91 6.96 -3.82
C ASP A 98 13.97 8.14 -4.15
N LYS A 99 12.71 7.86 -4.48
CA LYS A 99 11.64 8.85 -4.68
C LYS A 99 10.64 8.88 -3.53
N TYR A 100 10.85 8.09 -2.49
CA TYR A 100 9.97 8.06 -1.33
C TYR A 100 10.03 9.38 -0.60
N HIS A 101 8.85 9.90 -0.26
CA HIS A 101 8.70 11.11 0.52
C HIS A 101 7.55 10.94 1.51
N LEU A 102 7.84 11.16 2.80
CA LEU A 102 6.90 10.93 3.91
C LEU A 102 5.53 11.60 3.70
N ILE A 103 5.50 12.78 3.08
CA ILE A 103 4.26 13.55 2.84
C ILE A 103 3.70 13.36 1.42
N SER A 104 4.49 13.60 0.36
CA SER A 104 3.99 13.71 -1.02
C SER A 104 4.10 12.44 -1.87
N LYS A 105 4.79 11.40 -1.41
CA LYS A 105 4.94 10.14 -2.15
C LYS A 105 5.33 8.99 -1.21
N ASN A 106 4.35 8.46 -0.50
CA ASN A 106 4.51 7.41 0.52
C ASN A 106 3.65 6.17 0.20
N CYS A 107 3.64 5.20 1.12
CA CYS A 107 2.82 4.00 1.04
C CYS A 107 1.34 4.25 0.71
N ASN A 108 0.72 5.29 1.28
CA ASN A 108 -0.69 5.61 1.05
C ASN A 108 -0.97 6.09 -0.39
N HIS A 109 -0.01 6.78 -1.01
CA HIS A 109 -0.12 7.17 -2.41
C HIS A 109 -0.03 5.95 -3.32
N PHE A 110 0.90 5.04 -3.00
CA PHE A 110 1.06 3.78 -3.71
C PHE A 110 -0.19 2.91 -3.62
N THR A 111 -0.70 2.66 -2.41
CA THR A 111 -1.89 1.80 -2.22
C THR A 111 -3.13 2.41 -2.86
N ALA A 112 -3.28 3.73 -2.86
CA ALA A 112 -4.34 4.42 -3.60
C ALA A 112 -4.21 4.23 -5.12
N ALA A 113 -3.00 4.37 -5.68
CA ALA A 113 -2.75 4.17 -7.10
C ALA A 113 -3.00 2.71 -7.52
N LEU A 114 -2.48 1.74 -6.76
CA LEU A 114 -2.69 0.32 -7.01
C LEU A 114 -4.18 -0.05 -6.90
N ALA A 115 -4.87 0.40 -5.83
CA ALA A 115 -6.29 0.14 -5.63
C ALA A 115 -7.15 0.68 -6.78
N LYS A 116 -6.79 1.83 -7.37
CA LYS A 116 -7.50 2.39 -8.51
C LYS A 116 -7.41 1.48 -9.74
N VAL A 117 -6.22 0.96 -10.02
CA VAL A 117 -5.97 0.11 -11.20
C VAL A 117 -6.54 -1.30 -10.99
N ILE A 118 -6.23 -1.95 -9.86
CA ILE A 118 -6.60 -3.36 -9.63
C ILE A 118 -8.11 -3.59 -9.54
N LYS A 119 -8.88 -2.58 -9.13
CA LYS A 119 -10.35 -2.68 -9.02
C LYS A 119 -11.08 -2.37 -10.33
N ASN A 120 -10.38 -2.06 -11.43
CA ASN A 120 -10.99 -1.58 -12.69
C ASN A 120 -11.97 -0.41 -12.45
N PHE A 121 -11.70 0.45 -11.46
CA PHE A 121 -12.58 1.58 -11.20
C PHE A 121 -12.29 2.67 -12.24
N GLU A 122 -13.17 2.81 -13.24
CA GLU A 122 -13.29 4.10 -13.91
C GLU A 122 -13.57 5.16 -12.83
N PRO A 123 -12.83 6.27 -12.80
CA PRO A 123 -13.21 7.38 -11.95
C PRO A 123 -14.62 7.79 -12.38
N ILE A 124 -15.58 7.65 -11.47
CA ILE A 124 -16.88 8.26 -11.62
C ILE A 124 -16.60 9.76 -11.52
N PHE A 125 -16.38 10.40 -12.68
CA PHE A 125 -16.39 11.85 -12.76
C PHE A 125 -17.77 12.27 -12.27
N PHE A 126 -17.83 12.98 -11.15
CA PHE A 126 -19.01 13.76 -10.82
C PHE A 126 -19.15 14.81 -11.92
N SER A 127 -20.15 14.61 -12.79
CA SER A 127 -20.72 15.64 -13.66
C SER A 127 -21.39 16.72 -12.82
#